data_AF-A0A3D6E0V6-F1
#
_entry.id   AF-A0A3D6E0V6-F1
#
_cell.length_a   1.000
_cell.length_b   1.000
_cell.length_c   1.000
_cell.angle_alpha   90.00
_cell.angle_beta   90.00
_cell.angle_gamma   90.00
#
_symmetry.space_group_name_H-M   'P 1'
#
loop_
_entity.id
_entity.type
_entity.pdbx_description
1 polymer ?
#
loop_
_entity_poly.entity_id
_entity_poly.type
_entity_poly.pdbx_seq_one_letter_code
_entity_poly.pdbx_strand_id
1 'polypeptide(L)'
;GYETFVSRLNLEGHPDQPEWLSHVNAGVLKIKLSTAIIGISSIHLLKTFINAENMNEHTIKWQVIIHAVFLLSALAMVWVDRIMTQTLAISKAQHLARH
;
A
#
# COMPACT_ATOMS: atom_id res chain seq x y z
N GLY A 1 -6.34 -12.05 -40.29
CA GLY A 1 -7.20 -12.21 -39.10
C GLY A 1 -6.30 -12.60 -37.96
N TYR A 2 -6.25 -11.80 -36.90
CA TYR A 2 -5.53 -12.13 -35.67
C TYR A 2 -6.48 -12.93 -34.78
N GLU A 3 -6.62 -14.22 -35.09
CA GLU A 3 -7.33 -15.14 -34.21
C GLU A 3 -6.39 -15.59 -33.11
N THR A 4 -6.33 -14.78 -32.05
CA THR A 4 -5.67 -15.16 -30.82
C THR A 4 -6.55 -16.20 -30.13
N PHE A 5 -6.23 -17.48 -30.31
CA PHE A 5 -6.85 -18.58 -29.58
C PHE A 5 -6.49 -18.48 -28.09
N VAL A 6 -7.27 -17.71 -27.33
CA VAL A 6 -7.20 -17.72 -25.86
C VAL A 6 -8.00 -18.92 -25.38
N SER A 7 -7.34 -20.06 -25.22
CA SER A 7 -7.93 -21.21 -24.53
C SER A 7 -8.35 -20.79 -23.12
N ARG A 8 -9.57 -21.15 -22.70
CA ARG A 8 -10.00 -20.99 -21.31
C ARG A 8 -9.17 -21.95 -20.45
N LEU A 9 -8.28 -21.40 -19.61
CA LEU A 9 -7.54 -22.15 -18.61
C LEU A 9 -8.53 -22.79 -17.63
N ASN A 10 -8.88 -24.06 -17.84
CA ASN A 10 -9.67 -24.86 -16.91
C ASN A 10 -8.76 -25.35 -15.78
N LEU A 11 -8.66 -24.55 -14.72
CA LEU A 11 -7.83 -24.84 -13.55
C LEU A 11 -8.62 -25.59 -12.48
N GLU A 12 -9.06 -26.81 -12.81
CA GLU A 12 -9.44 -27.79 -11.79
C GLU A 12 -8.17 -28.45 -11.23
N GLY A 13 -7.79 -28.07 -10.01
CA GLY A 13 -6.95 -28.91 -9.14
C GLY A 13 -5.45 -29.02 -9.43
N HIS A 14 -4.80 -28.03 -10.06
CA HIS A 14 -3.34 -28.05 -10.24
C HIS A 14 -2.59 -27.32 -9.10
N PRO A 15 -1.54 -27.93 -8.49
CA PRO A 15 -0.76 -27.34 -7.39
C PRO A 15 0.08 -26.12 -7.76
N ASP A 16 0.23 -25.83 -9.06
CA ASP A 16 1.02 -24.71 -9.60
C ASP A 16 0.11 -23.66 -10.26
N GLN A 17 -0.87 -23.15 -9.51
CA GLN A 17 -1.53 -21.90 -9.90
C GLN A 17 -0.50 -20.76 -9.83
N PRO A 18 -0.31 -19.96 -10.89
CA PRO A 18 0.67 -18.91 -10.84
C PRO A 18 0.27 -17.81 -9.83
N GLU A 19 1.10 -17.56 -8.80
CA GLU A 19 0.85 -16.54 -7.77
C GLU A 19 0.59 -15.13 -8.32
N TRP A 20 1.02 -14.85 -9.56
CA TRP A 20 0.92 -13.53 -10.18
C TRP A 20 -0.50 -13.11 -10.61
N LEU A 21 -1.48 -14.03 -10.71
CA LEU A 21 -2.87 -13.69 -11.09
C LEU A 21 -3.85 -13.68 -9.91
N SER A 22 -3.60 -14.43 -8.84
CA SER A 22 -4.56 -14.57 -7.73
C SER A 22 -4.39 -13.53 -6.62
N HIS A 23 -3.26 -12.82 -6.58
CA HIS A 23 -3.06 -11.79 -5.56
C HIS A 23 -2.13 -10.68 -6.02
N VAL A 24 -2.61 -9.80 -6.92
CA VAL A 24 -2.18 -8.40 -6.84
C VAL A 24 -2.71 -7.90 -5.50
N ASN A 25 -1.94 -8.15 -4.43
CA ASN A 25 -2.32 -7.85 -3.07
C ASN A 25 -2.55 -6.34 -2.97
N ALA A 26 -3.81 -5.93 -3.06
CA ALA A 26 -4.19 -4.53 -3.07
C ALA A 26 -3.66 -3.81 -1.81
N GLY A 27 -3.43 -4.53 -0.71
CA GLY A 27 -2.76 -4.01 0.48
C GLY A 27 -1.30 -3.62 0.22
N VAL A 28 -0.51 -4.51 -0.37
CA VAL A 28 0.92 -4.25 -0.68
C VAL A 28 1.07 -3.12 -1.70
N LEU A 29 0.17 -3.03 -2.68
CA LEU A 29 0.19 -1.93 -3.65
C LEU A 29 -0.10 -0.58 -2.99
N LYS A 30 -1.09 -0.52 -2.09
CA LYS A 30 -1.42 0.70 -1.33
C LYS A 30 -0.25 1.16 -0.46
N ILE A 31 0.39 0.23 0.25
CA ILE A 31 1.55 0.53 1.10
C ILE A 31 2.69 1.12 0.27
N LYS A 32 3.06 0.47 -0.85
CA LYS A 32 4.14 0.95 -1.73
C LYS A 32 3.88 2.35 -2.26
N LEU A 33 2.62 2.64 -2.64
CA LEU A 33 2.23 3.96 -3.11
C LEU A 33 2.34 5.01 -1.99
N SER A 34 1.81 4.72 -0.79
CA SER A 34 1.90 5.63 0.35
C SER A 34 3.35 5.92 0.76
N THR A 35 4.22 4.91 0.78
CA THR A 35 5.65 5.08 1.08
C THR A 35 6.34 5.96 0.02
N ALA A 36 6.01 5.80 -1.26
CA ALA A 36 6.55 6.66 -2.31
C ALA A 36 6.17 8.13 -2.13
N ILE A 37 4.89 8.41 -1.82
CA ILE A 37 4.39 9.77 -1.59
C ILE A 37 5.08 10.42 -0.39
N ILE A 38 5.22 9.67 0.71
CA ILE A 38 5.91 10.15 1.93
C ILE A 38 7.37 10.47 1.63
N GLY A 39 8.08 9.60 0.90
CA GLY A 39 9.48 9.82 0.54
C GLY A 39 9.69 11.08 -0.30
N ILE A 40 8.83 11.30 -1.30
CA ILE A 40 8.87 12.53 -2.12
C ILE A 40 8.64 13.78 -1.25
N SER A 41 7.67 13.72 -0.34
CA SER A 41 7.38 14.80 0.61
C SER A 41 8.56 15.08 1.57
N SER A 42 9.26 14.04 2.05
CA SER A 42 10.44 14.18 2.92
C SER A 42 11.59 14.90 2.21
N ILE A 43 11.85 14.59 0.94
CA ILE A 43 12.88 15.29 0.14
C ILE A 43 12.54 16.78 0.02
N HIS A 44 11.26 17.10 -0.15
CA HIS A 44 10.81 18.49 -0.20
C HIS A 44 11.10 19.22 1.12
N LEU A 45 10.83 18.57 2.27
CA LEU A 45 11.17 19.11 3.60
C LEU A 45 12.65 19.32 3.80
N LEU A 46 13.48 18.37 3.38
CA LEU A 46 14.92 18.49 3.51
C LEU A 46 15.44 19.72 2.73
N LYS A 47 14.96 19.93 1.50
CA LYS A 47 15.31 21.12 0.71
C LYS A 47 14.89 22.41 1.42
N THR A 48 13.68 22.45 1.96
CA THR A 48 13.15 23.61 2.71
C THR A 48 13.95 23.86 3.98
N PHE A 49 14.35 22.82 4.71
CA PHE A 49 15.16 22.94 5.92
C PHE A 49 16.56 23.47 5.65
N ILE A 50 17.20 23.02 4.57
CA ILE A 50 18.55 23.50 4.18
C ILE A 50 18.52 25.00 3.84
N ASN A 51 17.41 25.51 3.32
CA ASN A 51 17.23 26.92 2.96
C ASN A 51 16.27 27.67 3.92
N ALA A 52 16.16 27.22 5.18
CA ALA A 52 15.16 27.72 6.11
C ALA A 52 15.29 29.23 6.39
N GLU A 53 16.53 29.76 6.46
CA GLU A 53 16.79 31.18 6.73
C GLU A 53 16.24 32.11 5.64
N ASN A 54 16.11 31.62 4.41
CA ASN A 54 15.60 32.39 3.26
C ASN A 54 14.16 32.03 2.89
N MET A 55 13.48 31.20 3.68
CA MET A 55 12.11 30.78 3.41
C MET A 55 11.12 31.42 4.36
N ASN A 56 9.92 31.69 3.85
CA ASN A 56 8.83 32.21 4.66
C ASN A 56 8.43 31.17 5.72
N GLU A 57 8.41 31.58 6.99
CA GLU A 57 8.02 30.76 8.13
C GLU A 57 6.64 30.10 7.93
N HIS A 58 5.68 30.80 7.31
CA HIS A 58 4.37 30.27 6.99
C HIS A 58 4.46 29.05 6.06
N THR A 59 5.31 29.12 5.04
CA THR A 59 5.51 28.02 4.10
C THR A 59 6.15 26.82 4.79
N ILE A 60 7.16 27.05 5.63
CA ILE A 60 7.82 25.98 6.40
C ILE A 60 6.82 25.29 7.33
N LYS A 61 6.02 26.07 8.08
CA LYS A 61 5.00 25.55 9.00
C LYS A 61 4.00 24.65 8.28
N TRP A 62 3.40 25.12 7.18
CA TRP A 62 2.43 24.31 6.43
C TRP A 62 3.06 23.07 5.82
N GLN A 63 4.29 23.15 5.34
CA GLN A 63 4.98 22.01 4.77
C GLN A 63 5.25 20.92 5.83
N VAL A 64 5.67 21.30 7.03
CA VAL A 64 5.83 20.38 8.17
C VAL A 64 4.48 19.77 8.57
N ILE A 65 3.42 20.57 8.64
CA ILE A 65 2.06 20.10 8.97
C ILE A 65 1.58 19.07 7.95
N ILE A 66 1.69 19.35 6.65
CA ILE A 66 1.28 18.42 5.59
C ILE A 66 2.08 17.12 5.66
N HIS A 67 3.39 17.20 5.88
CA HIS A 67 4.21 16.00 6.03
C HIS A 67 3.81 15.16 7.25
N ALA A 68 3.51 15.80 8.38
CA ALA A 68 3.00 15.12 9.56
C ALA A 68 1.67 14.42 9.28
N VAL A 69 0.76 15.03 8.50
CA VAL A 69 -0.50 14.40 8.06
C VAL A 69 -0.22 13.15 7.20
N PHE A 70 0.79 13.18 6.32
CA PHE A 70 1.17 11.99 5.55
C PHE A 70 1.72 10.86 6.45
N LEU A 71 2.53 11.18 7.47
CA LEU A 71 3.01 10.19 8.43
C LEU A 71 1.86 9.59 9.25
N LEU A 72 0.94 10.43 9.73
CA LEU A 72 -0.26 9.96 10.44
C LEU A 72 -1.13 9.06 9.55
N SER A 73 -1.28 9.40 8.27
CA SER A 73 -2.03 8.59 7.31
C SER A 73 -1.38 7.23 7.07
N ALA A 74 -0.05 7.15 7.04
CA ALA A 74 0.66 5.87 6.97
C ALA A 74 0.46 5.02 8.22
N LEU A 75 0.50 5.62 9.41
CA LEU A 75 0.23 4.90 10.66
C LEU A 75 -1.20 4.35 10.69
N ALA A 76 -2.19 5.15 10.27
CA ALA A 76 -3.57 4.70 10.14
C ALA A 76 -3.70 3.53 9.15
N MET A 77 -2.98 3.58 8.02
CA MET A 77 -2.99 2.49 7.03
C MET A 77 -2.40 1.19 7.59
N VAL A 78 -1.29 1.26 8.32
CA VAL A 78 -0.70 0.09 9.01
C VAL A 78 -1.67 -0.50 10.03
N TRP A 79 -2.42 0.35 10.73
CA TRP A 79 -3.40 -0.11 11.69
C TRP A 79 -4.58 -0.84 11.04
N VAL A 80 -5.13 -0.28 9.96
CA VAL A 80 -6.21 -0.91 9.16
C VAL A 80 -5.74 -2.26 8.59
N ASP A 81 -4.52 -2.31 8.05
CA ASP A 81 -3.94 -3.54 7.48
C ASP A 81 -3.81 -4.66 8.53
N ARG A 82 -3.37 -4.31 9.74
CA ARG A 82 -3.28 -5.25 10.87
C ARG A 82 -4.64 -5.81 11.27
N ILE A 83 -5.68 -4.98 11.33
CA ILE A 83 -7.06 -5.41 11.66
C ILE A 83 -7.60 -6.34 10.57
N MET A 84 -7.40 -6.01 9.29
CA MET A 84 -7.82 -6.85 8.18
C MET A 84 -7.14 -8.22 8.20
N THR A 85 -5.82 -8.26 8.46
CA THR A 85 -5.06 -9.51 8.49
C THR A 85 -5.52 -10.42 9.65
N GLN A 86 -5.81 -9.84 10.82
CA GLN A 86 -6.39 -10.58 11.95
C GLN A 86 -7.78 -11.14 11.62
N THR A 87 -8.62 -10.34 10.95
CA THR A 87 -9.97 -10.76 10.54
C THR A 87 -9.92 -11.93 9.55
N LEU A 88 -9.00 -11.87 8.58
CA LEU A 88 -8.76 -12.95 7.62
C LEU A 88 -8.25 -14.24 8.29
N ALA A 89 -7.34 -14.12 9.26
CA ALA A 89 -6.81 -15.26 10.00
C ALA A 89 -7.90 -15.98 10.82
N ILE A 90 -8.79 -15.24 11.47
CA ILE A 90 -9.92 -15.79 12.24
C ILE A 90 -10.92 -16.50 11.31
N SER A 91 -11.25 -15.88 10.17
CA SER A 91 -12.15 -16.47 9.16
C SER A 91 -11.62 -17.81 8.64
N LYS A 92 -10.33 -17.89 8.33
CA LYS A 92 -9.69 -19.13 7.87
C LYS A 92 -9.73 -20.25 8.93
N ALA A 93 -9.52 -19.91 10.20
CA ALA A 93 -9.60 -20.87 11.30
C ALA A 93 -11.02 -21.43 11.49
N GLN A 94 -12.07 -20.59 11.34
CA GLN A 94 -13.46 -21.05 11.39
C GLN A 94 -13.84 -21.98 10.25
N HIS A 95 -13.32 -21.74 9.03
CA HIS A 95 -13.58 -22.61 7.89
C HIS A 95 -12.96 -24.00 8.07
N LEU A 96 -11.74 -24.08 8.63
CA LEU A 96 -11.06 -25.35 8.91
C LEU A 96 -11.71 -26.15 10.05
N ALA A 97 -12.35 -25.49 11.02
CA ALA A 97 -13.03 -26.16 12.12
C ALA A 97 -14.43 -26.71 11.75
N ARG A 98 -14.95 -26.35 10.56
CA ARG A 98 -16.26 -26.79 10.06
C ARG A 98 -16.18 -27.96 9.05
N HIS A 99 -14.97 -28.36 8.66
CA HIS A 99 -14.68 -29.54 7.83
C HIS A 99 -13.93 -30.57 8.66
#